data_AF-A0A8S3ZQ58-F1
#
_entry.id   AF-A0A8S3ZQ58-F1
#
_cell.length_a   1.000
_cell.length_b   1.000
_cell.length_c   1.000
_cell.angle_alpha   90.00
_cell.angle_beta   90.00
_cell.angle_gamma   90.00
#
_symmetry.space_group_name_H-M   'P 1'
#
loop_
_entity.id
_entity.type
_entity.pdbx_description
1 polymer ?
#
loop_
_entity_poly.entity_id
_entity_poly.type
_entity_poly.pdbx_seq_one_letter_code
_entity_poly.pdbx_strand_id
1 'polypeptide(L)'
;MQAGVDVISMSVKIYLYYGPYEAAGTVEYRQFRLQGLKTILTEAGHIVELRPFRDWNVVELWVNGVKIFSCDIRNLDFGGDGKLDPLCQEACDAVKRNMQIL
;
A
#
# COMPACT_ATOMS: atom_id res chain seq x y z
N MET A 1 -23.81 19.98 24.57
CA MET A 1 -24.29 19.15 23.45
C MET A 1 -23.52 19.57 22.19
N GLN A 2 -22.50 18.80 21.82
CA GLN A 2 -22.05 18.71 20.44
C GLN A 2 -21.66 17.26 20.25
N ALA A 3 -22.45 16.53 19.47
CA ALA A 3 -22.14 15.17 19.08
C ALA A 3 -20.83 15.22 18.29
N GLY A 4 -19.75 14.68 18.87
CA GLY A 4 -18.58 14.33 18.10
C GLY A 4 -19.01 13.25 17.14
N VAL A 5 -19.04 13.57 15.85
CA VAL A 5 -19.27 12.60 14.80
C VAL A 5 -18.16 11.56 14.96
N ASP A 6 -18.52 10.36 15.39
CA ASP A 6 -17.67 9.19 15.19
C ASP A 6 -17.44 9.11 13.68
N VAL A 7 -16.31 9.65 13.22
CA VAL A 7 -15.79 9.31 11.90
C VAL A 7 -15.50 7.83 11.98
N ILE A 8 -16.47 7.02 11.56
CA ILE A 8 -16.30 5.59 11.36
C ILE A 8 -15.15 5.48 10.36
N SER A 9 -13.93 5.26 10.86
CA SER A 9 -12.82 4.88 10.01
C SER A 9 -13.14 3.49 9.49
N MET A 10 -13.74 3.41 8.31
CA MET A 10 -14.01 2.14 7.65
C MET A 10 -12.67 1.48 7.33
N SER A 11 -12.30 0.51 8.16
CA SER A 11 -11.19 -0.39 7.86
C SER A 11 -11.54 -1.22 6.63
N VAL A 12 -10.67 -1.24 5.64
CA VAL A 12 -10.81 -2.09 4.45
C VAL A 12 -9.68 -3.09 4.38
N LYS A 13 -9.97 -4.23 3.75
CA LYS A 13 -8.95 -5.22 3.42
C LYS A 13 -8.26 -4.81 2.12
N ILE A 14 -6.95 -4.61 2.20
CA ILE A 14 -6.08 -4.26 1.08
C ILE A 14 -5.22 -5.49 0.75
N TYR A 15 -5.24 -5.90 -0.51
CA TYR A 15 -4.25 -6.84 -1.03
C TYR A 15 -3.15 -6.05 -1.73
N LEU A 16 -1.93 -6.17 -1.22
CA LEU A 16 -0.74 -5.57 -1.82
C LEU A 16 0.01 -6.66 -2.60
N TYR A 17 -0.25 -6.74 -3.90
CA TYR A 17 0.47 -7.65 -4.78
C TYR A 17 1.84 -7.06 -5.10
N TYR A 18 2.90 -7.88 -5.04
CA TYR A 18 4.26 -7.39 -5.26
C TYR A 18 5.15 -8.40 -5.99
N GLY A 19 5.90 -7.86 -6.95
CA GLY A 19 6.83 -8.59 -7.80
C GLY A 19 8.18 -8.79 -7.14
N PRO A 20 8.99 -9.73 -7.65
CA PRO A 20 10.41 -9.73 -7.34
C PRO A 20 11.08 -8.51 -8.01
N TYR A 21 12.17 -8.03 -7.42
CA TYR A 21 13.01 -6.98 -8.02
C TYR A 21 14.48 -7.29 -7.83
N GLU A 22 15.30 -6.73 -8.72
CA GLU A 22 16.74 -6.86 -8.63
C GLU A 22 17.30 -5.99 -7.50
N ALA A 23 18.07 -6.60 -6.60
CA ALA A 23 18.94 -5.91 -5.67
C ALA A 23 20.18 -6.76 -5.39
N ALA A 24 21.35 -6.12 -5.38
CA ALA A 24 22.64 -6.79 -5.16
C ALA A 24 22.89 -7.98 -6.12
N GLY A 25 22.46 -7.86 -7.38
CA GLY A 25 22.69 -8.88 -8.42
C GLY A 25 21.77 -10.10 -8.35
N THR A 26 20.77 -10.12 -7.47
CA THR A 26 19.75 -11.20 -7.43
C THR A 26 18.34 -10.64 -7.58
N VAL A 27 17.46 -11.42 -8.22
CA VAL A 27 16.04 -11.10 -8.39
C VAL A 27 15.23 -11.97 -7.43
N GLU A 28 14.67 -11.35 -6.41
CA GLU A 28 14.00 -12.05 -5.30
C GLU A 28 12.74 -11.30 -4.86
N TYR A 29 11.83 -12.03 -4.20
CA TYR A 29 10.68 -11.45 -3.50
C TYR A 29 11.13 -10.81 -2.19
N ARG A 30 11.41 -9.50 -2.22
CA ARG A 30 11.86 -8.75 -1.05
C ARG A 30 10.77 -7.81 -0.56
N GLN A 31 10.60 -7.70 0.75
CA GLN A 31 9.56 -6.86 1.38
C GLN A 31 10.10 -5.55 1.97
N PHE A 32 11.42 -5.33 1.99
CA PHE A 32 12.02 -4.16 2.64
C PHE A 32 11.49 -2.83 2.12
N ARG A 33 11.33 -2.69 0.80
CA ARG A 33 10.74 -1.49 0.17
C ARG A 33 9.22 -1.37 0.34
N LEU A 34 8.54 -2.43 0.79
CA LEU A 34 7.10 -2.42 1.08
C LEU A 34 6.80 -1.96 2.51
N GLN A 35 7.82 -1.84 3.36
CA GLN A 35 7.63 -1.57 4.79
C GLN A 35 6.94 -0.22 5.03
N GLY A 36 7.40 0.87 4.39
CA GLY A 36 6.78 2.19 4.51
C GLY A 36 5.32 2.16 4.06
N LEU A 37 5.06 1.58 2.88
CA LEU A 37 3.71 1.47 2.32
C LEU A 37 2.76 0.65 3.21
N LYS A 38 3.22 -0.50 3.73
CA LYS A 38 2.43 -1.31 4.66
C LYS A 38 2.16 -0.54 5.97
N THR A 39 3.16 0.16 6.49
CA THR A 39 3.06 0.91 7.74
C THR A 39 2.01 2.02 7.63
N ILE A 40 2.12 2.90 6.63
CA ILE A 40 1.21 4.04 6.49
C ILE A 40 -0.25 3.62 6.28
N LEU A 41 -0.49 2.55 5.52
CA LEU A 41 -1.84 2.01 5.29
C LEU A 41 -2.42 1.36 6.55
N THR A 42 -1.58 0.70 7.34
CA THR A 42 -2.00 0.10 8.62
C THR A 42 -2.27 1.18 9.67
N GLU A 43 -1.42 2.22 9.74
CA GLU A 43 -1.63 3.40 10.59
C GLU A 43 -2.91 4.16 10.21
N ALA A 44 -3.29 4.15 8.92
CA ALA A 44 -4.58 4.67 8.45
C ALA A 44 -5.80 3.80 8.84
N GLY A 45 -5.58 2.65 9.50
CA GLY A 45 -6.62 1.77 10.02
C GLY A 45 -7.02 0.64 9.07
N HIS A 46 -6.28 0.37 8.00
CA HIS A 46 -6.59 -0.69 7.03
C HIS A 46 -5.86 -2.00 7.35
N ILE A 47 -6.44 -3.12 6.90
CA ILE A 47 -5.81 -4.44 7.02
C ILE A 47 -5.05 -4.73 5.72
N VAL A 48 -3.72 -4.78 5.77
CA VAL A 48 -2.86 -4.98 4.60
C VAL A 48 -2.31 -6.41 4.56
N GLU A 49 -2.62 -7.14 3.49
CA GLU A 49 -2.09 -8.49 3.21
C GLU A 49 -1.12 -8.43 2.02
N LEU A 50 0.14 -8.79 2.23
CA LEU A 50 1.16 -8.85 1.18
C LEU A 50 1.02 -10.15 0.38
N ARG A 51 0.99 -10.05 -0.95
CA ARG A 51 0.86 -11.21 -1.85
C ARG A 51 1.94 -11.20 -2.95
N PRO A 52 2.90 -12.13 -2.94
CA PRO A 52 3.85 -12.20 -4.04
C PRO A 52 3.14 -12.57 -5.35
N PHE A 53 3.57 -11.98 -6.47
CA PHE A 53 3.10 -12.35 -7.81
C PHE A 53 4.20 -12.22 -8.87
N ARG A 54 3.93 -12.73 -10.07
CA ARG A 54 4.99 -13.00 -11.07
C ARG A 54 5.56 -11.77 -11.78
N ASP A 55 4.85 -10.64 -11.80
CA ASP A 55 5.26 -9.49 -12.61
C ASP A 55 6.36 -8.70 -11.90
N TRP A 56 7.52 -8.59 -12.54
CA TRP A 56 8.72 -8.01 -11.92
C TRP A 56 8.56 -6.51 -11.65
N ASN A 57 9.17 -6.07 -10.55
CA ASN A 57 9.22 -4.68 -10.10
C ASN A 57 7.84 -4.04 -9.83
N VAL A 58 6.72 -4.74 -9.99
CA VAL A 58 5.40 -4.12 -9.82
C VAL A 58 4.93 -4.24 -8.36
N VAL A 59 4.32 -3.17 -7.85
CA VAL A 59 3.41 -3.21 -6.71
C VAL A 59 2.01 -2.84 -7.21
N GLU A 60 1.00 -3.57 -6.76
CA GLU A 60 -0.41 -3.24 -7.00
C GLU A 60 -1.20 -3.28 -5.70
N LEU A 61 -2.07 -2.30 -5.52
CA LEU A 61 -2.92 -2.17 -4.34
C LEU A 61 -4.37 -2.40 -4.76
N TRP A 62 -4.99 -3.44 -4.19
CA TRP A 62 -6.32 -3.90 -4.56
C TRP A 62 -7.28 -3.86 -3.37
N VAL A 63 -8.46 -3.28 -3.60
CA VAL A 63 -9.56 -3.19 -2.63
C VAL A 63 -10.83 -3.70 -3.31
N ASN A 64 -11.56 -4.62 -2.67
CA ASN A 64 -12.80 -5.20 -3.20
C ASN A 64 -12.69 -5.70 -4.66
N GLY A 65 -11.53 -6.26 -5.03
CA GLY A 65 -11.30 -6.77 -6.39
C GLY A 65 -10.99 -5.71 -7.46
N VAL A 66 -10.83 -4.45 -7.07
CA VAL A 66 -10.43 -3.34 -7.96
C VAL A 66 -9.00 -2.91 -7.64
N LYS A 67 -8.15 -2.81 -8.67
CA LYS A 67 -6.83 -2.18 -8.55
C LYS A 67 -6.98 -0.66 -8.49
N ILE A 68 -6.52 -0.06 -7.40
CA ILE A 68 -6.67 1.38 -7.16
C ILE A 68 -5.35 2.16 -7.22
N PHE A 69 -4.22 1.46 -7.15
CA PHE A 69 -2.88 2.05 -7.22
C PHE A 69 -1.87 1.03 -7.75
N SER A 70 -0.84 1.51 -8.45
CA SER A 70 0.31 0.70 -8.85
C SER A 70 1.56 1.56 -8.98
N CYS A 71 2.72 1.01 -8.62
CA CYS A 71 4.01 1.66 -8.80
C CYS A 71 5.12 0.63 -9.07
N ASP A 72 6.30 1.13 -9.46
CA ASP A 72 7.52 0.32 -9.46
C ASP A 72 8.07 0.22 -8.02
N ILE A 73 8.25 -0.99 -7.50
CA ILE A 73 8.74 -1.26 -6.14
C ILE A 73 10.11 -0.63 -5.87
N ARG A 74 10.93 -0.41 -6.90
CA ARG A 74 12.27 0.18 -6.76
C ARG A 74 12.21 1.68 -6.49
N ASN A 75 11.08 2.32 -6.79
CA ASN A 75 10.84 3.73 -6.52
C ASN A 75 10.32 3.98 -5.10
N LEU A 76 9.90 2.95 -4.37
CA LEU A 76 9.57 3.05 -2.94
C LEU A 76 10.86 3.16 -2.12
N ASP A 77 10.82 3.97 -1.07
CA ASP A 77 11.93 4.09 -0.15
C ASP A 77 12.23 2.76 0.56
N PHE A 78 13.49 2.56 0.93
CA PHE A 78 13.91 1.35 1.62
C PHE A 78 13.58 1.44 3.11
N GLY A 79 12.66 0.60 3.60
CA GLY A 79 12.25 0.60 5.01
C GLY A 79 11.36 1.79 5.38
N GLY A 80 11.45 2.24 6.63
CA GLY A 80 10.77 3.44 7.12
C GLY A 80 9.27 3.27 7.41
N ASP A 81 8.64 4.39 7.77
CA ASP A 81 7.21 4.48 8.09
C ASP A 81 6.35 4.97 6.91
N GLY A 82 6.98 5.33 5.79
CA GLY A 82 6.32 5.78 4.56
C GLY A 82 5.84 7.24 4.61
N LYS A 83 6.05 7.99 5.70
CA LYS A 83 5.50 9.35 5.84
C LYS A 83 6.15 10.39 4.93
N LEU A 84 7.39 10.15 4.52
CA LEU A 84 8.14 11.03 3.61
C LEU A 84 8.20 10.52 2.16
N ASP A 85 7.70 9.30 1.92
CA ASP A 85 7.69 8.68 0.60
C ASP A 85 6.43 9.16 -0.16
N PRO A 86 6.57 9.88 -1.29
CA PRO A 86 5.43 10.39 -2.04
C PRO A 86 4.53 9.29 -2.62
N LEU A 87 5.06 8.11 -2.95
CA LEU A 87 4.27 6.98 -3.44
C LEU A 87 3.44 6.36 -2.32
N CYS A 88 3.97 6.34 -1.09
CA CYS A 88 3.21 5.91 0.08
C CYS A 88 2.02 6.84 0.34
N GLN A 89 2.22 8.16 0.21
CA GLN A 89 1.15 9.14 0.34
C GLN A 89 0.11 9.01 -0.79
N GLU A 90 0.56 8.85 -2.04
CA GLU A 90 -0.32 8.66 -3.20
C GLU A 90 -1.20 7.42 -3.06
N ALA A 91 -0.64 6.31 -2.56
CA ALA A 91 -1.36 5.07 -2.29
C ALA A 91 -2.45 5.26 -1.22
N CYS A 92 -2.14 5.94 -0.11
CA CYS A 92 -3.11 6.29 0.91
C CYS A 92 -4.26 7.15 0.35
N ASP A 93 -3.94 8.14 -0.48
CA ASP A 93 -4.95 9.00 -1.08
C ASP A 93 -5.79 8.25 -2.14
N ALA A 94 -5.20 7.28 -2.84
CA ALA A 94 -5.94 6.40 -3.73
C ALA A 94 -6.98 5.56 -2.95
N VAL A 95 -6.64 5.04 -1.77
CA VAL A 95 -7.61 4.33 -0.92
C VAL A 95 -8.76 5.26 -0.52
N LYS A 96 -8.45 6.46 -0.01
CA LYS A 96 -9.48 7.44 0.40
C LYS A 96 -10.43 7.81 -0.74
N ARG A 97 -9.90 8.05 -1.95
CA ARG A 97 -10.70 8.39 -3.14
C ARG A 97 -11.63 7.26 -3.58
N ASN A 98 -11.17 6.01 -3.46
CA ASN A 98 -11.94 4.84 -3.94
C ASN A 98 -12.90 4.27 -2.88
N MET A 99 -12.78 4.64 -1.60
CA MET A 99 -13.74 4.25 -0.55
C MET A 99 -15.11 4.95 -0.64
N GLN A 100 -15.31 5.92 -1.54
CA GLN A 100 -16.61 6.56 -1.75
C GLN A 100 -17.44 5.92 -2.88
N ILE A 101 -16.87 4.97 -3.62
CA ILE A 101 -17.44 4.46 -4.89
C ILE A 101 -17.59 2.92 -4.89
N LEU A 102 -17.20 2.25 -3.80
CA LEU A 102 -17.29 0.80 -3.60
C LEU A 102 -18.08 0.47 -2.34
#